data_AF-A0A359HMK1-F1
#
_entry.id   AF-A0A359HMK1-F1
#
_cell.length_a   1.000
_cell.length_b   1.000
_cell.length_c   1.000
_cell.angle_alpha   90.00
_cell.angle_beta   90.00
_cell.angle_gamma   90.00
#
_symmetry.space_group_name_H-M   'P 1'
#
loop_
_entity.id
_entity.type
_entity.pdbx_description
1 polymer ?
#
loop_
_entity_poly.entity_id
_entity_poly.type
_entity_poly.pdbx_seq_one_letter_code
_entity_poly.pdbx_strand_id
1 'polypeptide(L)'
;PPPDERDYLPAPPSAKAFEDCCNEFWWVSTYVAKGLWRREITYAKAMLEIVRTQLMQMLTWEIGARTDFSINPGKEGKYFERYLAPEHWQQLLATYADADIDHTWEALDAMGNLFRGVSLVVADHFGFVYPHQDDARVCAYLSEVRFMAPNSSIPPKMPKEKP
;
A
#
# COMPACT_ATOMS: atom_id res chain seq x y z
N PRO A 1 -3.71 -14.37 32.35
CA PRO A 1 -2.48 -15.05 31.88
C PRO A 1 -1.50 -14.00 31.36
N PRO A 2 -0.16 -14.19 31.48
CA PRO A 2 0.80 -13.28 30.88
C PRO A 2 0.70 -13.32 29.35
N PRO A 3 1.04 -12.24 28.63
CA PRO A 3 1.06 -12.24 27.16
C PRO A 3 2.05 -13.30 26.65
N ASP A 4 1.61 -14.19 25.77
CA ASP A 4 2.49 -15.08 25.01
C ASP A 4 2.85 -14.39 23.69
N GLU A 5 4.13 -14.41 23.30
CA GLU A 5 4.57 -13.83 22.03
C GLU A 5 3.95 -14.53 20.82
N ARG A 6 3.50 -15.79 21.00
CA ARG A 6 2.81 -16.58 19.97
C ARG A 6 1.50 -15.96 19.50
N ASP A 7 0.81 -15.23 20.37
CA ASP A 7 -0.46 -14.55 20.04
C ASP A 7 -0.26 -13.38 19.05
N TYR A 8 1.00 -12.98 18.83
CA TYR A 8 1.37 -11.86 17.95
C TYR A 8 2.13 -12.29 16.70
N LEU A 9 2.20 -13.60 16.43
CA LEU A 9 2.78 -14.10 15.19
C LEU A 9 1.82 -13.85 14.01
N PRO A 10 2.35 -13.44 12.85
CA PRO A 10 1.53 -13.28 11.66
C PRO A 10 1.04 -14.63 11.15
N ALA A 11 -0.08 -14.63 10.43
CA ALA A 11 -0.57 -15.81 9.72
C ALA A 11 -0.25 -15.71 8.21
N PRO A 12 0.03 -16.83 7.53
CA PRO A 12 0.15 -16.86 6.08
C PRO A 12 -1.13 -16.36 5.39
N PRO A 13 -1.02 -15.55 4.30
CA PRO A 13 -2.17 -15.14 3.52
C PRO A 13 -2.81 -16.32 2.80
N SER A 14 -4.13 -16.29 2.65
CA SER A 14 -4.81 -17.04 1.59
C SER A 14 -4.71 -16.27 0.27
N ALA A 15 -4.91 -16.96 -0.86
CA ALA A 15 -4.94 -16.31 -2.17
C ALA A 15 -5.99 -15.18 -2.24
N LYS A 16 -7.16 -15.39 -1.62
CA LYS A 16 -8.22 -14.40 -1.55
C LYS A 16 -7.84 -13.19 -0.69
N ALA A 17 -7.20 -13.42 0.47
CA ALA A 17 -6.74 -12.32 1.33
C ALA A 17 -5.66 -11.46 0.63
N PHE A 18 -4.76 -12.11 -0.10
CA PHE A 18 -3.77 -11.41 -0.93
C PHE A 18 -4.42 -10.59 -2.05
N GLU A 19 -5.38 -11.17 -2.77
CA GLU A 19 -6.14 -10.49 -3.81
C GLU A 19 -6.90 -9.28 -3.26
N ASP A 20 -7.61 -9.44 -2.14
CA ASP A 20 -8.36 -8.37 -1.49
C ASP A 20 -7.44 -7.23 -1.04
N CYS A 21 -6.28 -7.56 -0.47
CA CYS A 21 -5.29 -6.58 -0.07
C CYS A 21 -4.78 -5.77 -1.28
N CYS A 22 -4.49 -6.45 -2.41
CA CYS A 22 -4.07 -5.78 -3.64
C CYS A 22 -5.19 -4.89 -4.21
N ASN A 23 -6.43 -5.39 -4.24
CA ASN A 23 -7.58 -4.65 -4.76
C ASN A 23 -7.84 -3.39 -3.92
N GLU A 24 -7.89 -3.53 -2.60
CA GLU A 24 -8.13 -2.42 -1.68
C GLU A 24 -7.01 -1.36 -1.78
N PHE A 25 -5.74 -1.79 -1.83
CA PHE A 25 -4.61 -0.87 -1.98
C PHE A 25 -4.74 -0.03 -3.25
N TRP A 26 -4.88 -0.68 -4.40
CA TRP A 26 -4.91 0.00 -5.69
C TRP A 26 -6.17 0.85 -5.83
N TRP A 27 -7.33 0.35 -5.42
CA TRP A 27 -8.57 1.09 -5.58
C TRP A 27 -8.64 2.33 -4.67
N VAL A 28 -8.29 2.19 -3.40
CA VAL A 28 -8.37 3.31 -2.46
C VAL A 28 -7.33 4.39 -2.75
N SER A 29 -6.20 4.04 -3.37
CA SER A 29 -5.22 5.02 -3.84
C SER A 29 -5.83 6.08 -4.79
N THR A 30 -6.88 5.70 -5.55
CA THR A 30 -7.58 6.64 -6.44
C THR A 30 -8.35 7.72 -5.68
N TYR A 31 -8.80 7.44 -4.45
CA TYR A 31 -9.45 8.42 -3.58
C TYR A 31 -8.43 9.39 -2.99
N VAL A 32 -7.23 8.92 -2.65
CA VAL A 32 -6.11 9.78 -2.24
C VAL A 32 -5.82 10.79 -3.35
N ALA A 33 -5.60 10.33 -4.58
CA ALA A 33 -5.34 11.18 -5.73
C ALA A 33 -6.42 12.24 -5.97
N LYS A 34 -7.71 11.86 -5.87
CA LYS A 34 -8.82 12.82 -5.99
C LYS A 34 -8.78 13.89 -4.89
N GLY A 35 -8.53 13.49 -3.64
CA GLY A 35 -8.41 14.41 -2.52
C GLY A 35 -7.27 15.40 -2.73
N LEU A 36 -6.10 14.91 -3.17
CA LEU A 36 -4.94 15.76 -3.46
C LEU A 36 -5.20 16.74 -4.60
N TRP A 37 -5.80 16.27 -5.69
CA TRP A 37 -6.18 17.14 -6.82
C TRP A 37 -7.19 18.22 -6.42
N ARG A 38 -8.14 17.91 -5.54
CA ARG A 38 -9.10 18.88 -4.98
C ARG A 38 -8.53 19.75 -3.86
N ARG A 39 -7.27 19.54 -3.48
CA ARG A 39 -6.62 20.19 -2.33
C ARG A 39 -7.31 19.92 -0.99
N GLU A 40 -7.99 18.78 -0.87
CA GLU A 40 -8.68 18.31 0.33
C GLU A 40 -7.72 17.48 1.20
N ILE A 41 -6.68 18.10 1.75
CA ILE A 41 -5.57 17.38 2.40
C ILE A 41 -6.00 16.43 3.51
N THR A 42 -6.92 16.84 4.40
CA THR A 42 -7.36 15.99 5.52
C THR A 42 -8.08 14.73 5.04
N TYR A 43 -8.88 14.84 3.96
CA TYR A 43 -9.52 13.70 3.32
C TYR A 43 -8.48 12.79 2.65
N ALA A 44 -7.53 13.37 1.89
CA ALA A 44 -6.46 12.61 1.25
C ALA A 44 -5.63 11.82 2.27
N LYS A 45 -5.27 12.43 3.41
CA LYS A 45 -4.54 11.76 4.50
C LYS A 45 -5.36 10.62 5.11
N ALA A 46 -6.66 10.82 5.34
CA ALA A 46 -7.53 9.76 5.86
C ALA A 46 -7.62 8.56 4.90
N MET A 47 -7.67 8.79 3.59
CA MET A 47 -7.63 7.72 2.59
C MET A 47 -6.25 7.07 2.52
N LEU A 48 -5.17 7.85 2.66
CA LEU A 48 -3.80 7.35 2.66
C LEU A 48 -3.54 6.36 3.81
N GLU A 49 -4.16 6.54 4.98
CA GLU A 49 -4.08 5.58 6.09
C GLU A 49 -4.71 4.22 5.75
N ILE A 50 -5.80 4.20 4.97
CA ILE A 50 -6.42 2.96 4.51
C ILE A 50 -5.47 2.23 3.55
N VAL A 51 -4.88 2.96 2.60
CA VAL A 51 -3.84 2.44 1.70
C VAL A 51 -2.64 1.92 2.51
N ARG A 52 -2.25 2.63 3.56
CA ARG A 52 -1.12 2.23 4.43
C ARG A 52 -1.41 0.95 5.18
N THR A 53 -2.64 0.72 5.62
CA THR A 53 -3.04 -0.53 6.27
C THR A 53 -2.75 -1.73 5.35
N GLN A 54 -3.07 -1.61 4.06
CA GLN A 54 -2.79 -2.66 3.08
C GLN A 54 -1.28 -2.84 2.84
N LEU A 55 -0.53 -1.75 2.74
CA LEU A 55 0.93 -1.81 2.65
C LEU A 55 1.58 -2.50 3.84
N MET A 56 1.18 -2.14 5.07
CA MET A 56 1.70 -2.75 6.29
C MET A 56 1.35 -4.23 6.40
N GLN A 57 0.17 -4.62 5.92
CA GLN A 57 -0.23 -6.04 5.83
C GLN A 57 0.65 -6.80 4.83
N MET A 58 0.92 -6.22 3.67
CA MET A 58 1.77 -6.83 2.64
C MET A 58 3.23 -7.01 3.12
N LEU A 59 3.79 -5.99 3.80
CA LEU A 59 5.11 -6.07 4.44
C LEU A 59 5.15 -7.09 5.57
N THR A 60 4.07 -7.21 6.34
CA THR A 60 3.92 -8.25 7.36
C THR A 60 3.99 -9.65 6.74
N TRP A 61 3.36 -9.86 5.58
CA TRP A 61 3.44 -11.12 4.86
C TRP A 61 4.81 -11.38 4.24
N GLU A 62 5.52 -10.36 3.75
CA GLU A 62 6.90 -10.50 3.29
C GLU A 62 7.82 -10.97 4.43
N ILE A 63 7.74 -10.32 5.60
CA ILE A 63 8.50 -10.73 6.78
C ILE A 63 8.12 -12.15 7.19
N GLY A 64 6.81 -12.47 7.21
CA GLY A 64 6.32 -13.80 7.51
C GLY A 64 6.88 -14.87 6.56
N ALA A 65 6.79 -14.64 5.25
CA ALA A 65 7.30 -15.55 4.22
C ALA A 65 8.82 -15.79 4.34
N ARG A 66 9.59 -14.77 4.73
CA ARG A 66 11.05 -14.88 4.91
C ARG A 66 11.47 -15.53 6.23
N THR A 67 10.56 -15.61 7.19
CA THR A 67 10.84 -16.06 8.56
C THR A 67 9.99 -17.27 8.95
N ASP A 68 9.34 -17.91 7.99
CA ASP A 68 8.38 -19.00 8.20
C ASP A 68 7.31 -18.67 9.25
N PHE A 69 6.88 -17.40 9.29
CA PHE A 69 5.89 -16.85 10.22
C PHE A 69 6.25 -17.06 11.71
N SER A 70 7.54 -17.23 12.01
CA SER A 70 8.03 -17.52 13.36
C SER A 70 8.40 -16.27 14.16
N ILE A 71 8.34 -15.09 13.54
CA ILE A 71 8.75 -13.81 14.15
C ILE A 71 7.57 -12.85 14.24
N ASN A 72 7.41 -12.19 15.39
CA ASN A 72 6.48 -11.09 15.58
C ASN A 72 7.06 -9.80 14.95
N PRO A 73 6.44 -9.26 13.89
CA PRO A 73 6.94 -8.06 13.22
C PRO A 73 6.56 -6.77 13.95
N GLY A 74 5.83 -6.88 15.05
CA GLY A 74 5.40 -5.80 15.93
C GLY A 74 4.14 -5.10 15.41
N LYS A 75 3.24 -4.75 16.32
CA LYS A 75 2.06 -3.92 16.02
C LYS A 75 2.48 -2.61 15.35
N GLU A 76 1.77 -2.21 14.30
CA GLU A 76 2.09 -1.04 13.44
C GLU A 76 3.52 -1.07 12.88
N GLY A 77 4.09 -2.26 12.68
CA GLY A 77 5.41 -2.45 12.11
C GLY A 77 6.57 -1.89 12.93
N LYS A 78 6.40 -1.75 14.25
CA LYS A 78 7.44 -1.25 15.16
C LYS A 78 8.78 -2.01 15.10
N TYR A 79 8.82 -3.22 14.54
CA TYR A 79 10.04 -4.00 14.36
C TYR A 79 10.41 -4.26 12.89
N PHE A 80 9.71 -3.66 11.93
CA PHE A 80 9.97 -3.87 10.50
C PHE A 80 11.41 -3.56 10.09
N GLU A 81 12.02 -2.51 10.63
CA GLU A 81 13.43 -2.13 10.37
C GLU A 81 14.42 -3.29 10.60
N ARG A 82 14.10 -4.21 11.52
CA ARG A 82 14.99 -5.34 11.84
C ARG A 82 14.95 -6.45 10.79
N TYR A 83 13.89 -6.51 9.98
CA TYR A 83 13.57 -7.67 9.15
C TYR A 83 13.44 -7.32 7.66
N LEU A 84 12.99 -6.11 7.34
CA LEU A 84 12.94 -5.63 5.97
C LEU A 84 14.35 -5.43 5.40
N ALA A 85 14.46 -5.57 4.08
CA ALA A 85 15.65 -5.10 3.39
C ALA A 85 15.81 -3.58 3.62
N PRO A 86 17.04 -3.05 3.75
CA PRO A 86 17.27 -1.62 3.96
C PRO A 86 16.54 -0.75 2.94
N GLU A 87 16.45 -1.18 1.69
CA GLU A 87 15.76 -0.49 0.61
C GLU A 87 14.24 -0.39 0.87
N HIS A 88 13.60 -1.51 1.27
CA HIS A 88 12.17 -1.51 1.62
C HIS A 88 11.89 -0.65 2.86
N TRP A 89 12.79 -0.65 3.85
CA TRP A 89 12.66 0.21 5.02
C TRP A 89 12.73 1.69 4.66
N GLN A 90 13.70 2.09 3.84
CA GLN A 90 13.81 3.48 3.37
C GLN A 90 12.58 3.90 2.54
N GLN A 91 12.09 3.01 1.66
CA GLN A 91 10.86 3.26 0.91
C GLN A 91 9.64 3.40 1.83
N LEU A 92 9.54 2.61 2.89
CA LEU A 92 8.46 2.72 3.86
C LEU A 92 8.50 4.07 4.58
N LEU A 93 9.69 4.52 5.02
CA LEU A 93 9.85 5.83 5.65
C LEU A 93 9.44 6.97 4.70
N ALA A 94 9.74 6.85 3.40
CA ALA A 94 9.32 7.83 2.39
C ALA A 94 7.79 7.92 2.19
N THR A 95 7.01 6.97 2.73
CA THR A 95 5.53 7.02 2.68
C THR A 95 4.91 7.94 3.74
N TYR A 96 5.72 8.45 4.68
CA TYR A 96 5.27 9.35 5.73
C TYR A 96 5.53 10.80 5.33
N ALA A 97 4.53 11.43 4.70
CA ALA A 97 4.54 12.87 4.42
C ALA A 97 3.96 13.70 5.57
N ASP A 98 4.30 14.99 5.59
CA ASP A 98 3.60 16.02 6.37
C ASP A 98 2.20 16.32 5.76
N ALA A 99 1.61 17.48 6.06
CA ALA A 99 0.32 17.89 5.50
C ALA A 99 0.46 18.72 4.21
N ASP A 100 1.61 18.65 3.53
CA ASP A 100 1.78 19.28 2.23
C ASP A 100 1.23 18.39 1.10
N ILE A 101 0.64 19.01 0.08
CA ILE A 101 0.00 18.29 -1.03
C ILE A 101 1.04 17.61 -1.92
N ASP A 102 2.15 18.29 -2.23
CA ASP A 102 3.16 17.78 -3.15
C ASP A 102 3.95 16.66 -2.49
N HIS A 103 4.33 16.82 -1.21
CA HIS A 103 4.93 15.74 -0.43
C HIS A 103 3.99 14.54 -0.29
N THR A 104 2.67 14.75 -0.18
CA THR A 104 1.72 13.64 -0.11
C THR A 104 1.57 12.90 -1.44
N TRP A 105 1.71 13.58 -2.58
CA TRP A 105 1.82 12.92 -3.89
C TRP A 105 3.06 12.04 -3.98
N GLU A 106 4.21 12.55 -3.54
CA GLU A 106 5.46 11.78 -3.52
C GLU A 106 5.35 10.55 -2.61
N ALA A 107 4.73 10.69 -1.44
CA ALA A 107 4.45 9.58 -0.54
C ALA A 107 3.52 8.54 -1.17
N LEU A 108 2.48 8.96 -1.90
CA LEU A 108 1.58 8.04 -2.61
C LEU A 108 2.32 7.23 -3.69
N ASP A 109 3.21 7.88 -4.46
CA ASP A 109 4.03 7.21 -5.46
C ASP A 109 5.03 6.24 -4.81
N ALA A 110 5.65 6.64 -3.69
CA ALA A 110 6.53 5.77 -2.91
C ALA A 110 5.79 4.53 -2.38
N MET A 111 4.56 4.71 -1.88
CA MET A 111 3.70 3.60 -1.44
C MET A 111 3.40 2.64 -2.58
N GLY A 112 3.01 3.16 -3.76
CA GLY A 112 2.70 2.32 -4.93
C GLY A 112 3.90 1.49 -5.39
N ASN A 113 5.09 2.08 -5.41
CA ASN A 113 6.32 1.38 -5.79
C ASN A 113 6.72 0.30 -4.79
N LEU A 114 6.67 0.61 -3.49
CA LEU A 114 6.97 -0.36 -2.45
C LEU A 114 5.95 -1.50 -2.45
N PHE A 115 4.64 -1.18 -2.51
CA PHE A 115 3.58 -2.18 -2.52
C PHE A 115 3.75 -3.15 -3.68
N ARG A 116 3.97 -2.64 -4.90
CA ARG A 116 4.22 -3.49 -6.08
C ARG A 116 5.40 -4.44 -5.85
N GLY A 117 6.54 -3.92 -5.38
CA GLY A 117 7.73 -4.74 -5.13
C GLY A 117 7.47 -5.85 -4.13
N VAL A 118 6.89 -5.51 -2.98
CA VAL A 118 6.61 -6.45 -1.89
C VAL A 118 5.54 -7.47 -2.29
N SER A 119 4.47 -7.03 -2.96
CA SER A 119 3.42 -7.94 -3.43
C SER A 119 3.92 -8.95 -4.45
N LEU A 120 4.86 -8.59 -5.32
CA LEU A 120 5.46 -9.53 -6.26
C LEU A 120 6.28 -10.60 -5.52
N VAL A 121 7.04 -10.22 -4.49
CA VAL A 121 7.78 -11.17 -3.64
C VAL A 121 6.83 -12.15 -2.94
N VAL A 122 5.76 -11.63 -2.34
CA VAL A 122 4.75 -12.45 -1.67
C VAL A 122 4.02 -13.36 -2.66
N ALA A 123 3.65 -12.85 -3.84
CA ALA A 123 2.99 -13.62 -4.89
C ALA A 123 3.87 -14.79 -5.37
N ASP A 124 5.15 -14.53 -5.63
CA ASP A 124 6.11 -15.55 -6.06
C ASP A 124 6.28 -16.64 -4.98
N HIS A 125 6.44 -16.25 -3.71
CA HIS A 125 6.61 -17.19 -2.60
C HIS A 125 5.42 -18.14 -2.42
N PHE A 126 4.18 -17.64 -2.55
CA PHE A 126 2.97 -18.44 -2.36
C PHE A 126 2.36 -19.00 -3.65
N GLY A 127 2.91 -18.67 -4.83
CA GLY A 127 2.33 -19.00 -6.12
C GLY A 127 1.00 -18.30 -6.41
N PHE A 128 0.80 -17.10 -5.86
CA PHE A 128 -0.39 -16.28 -6.13
C PHE A 128 -0.22 -15.45 -7.41
N VAL A 129 -1.34 -14.96 -7.94
CA VAL A 129 -1.35 -14.10 -9.13
C VAL A 129 -1.41 -12.64 -8.70
N TYR A 130 -0.38 -11.86 -9.07
CA TYR A 130 -0.38 -10.42 -8.87
C TYR A 130 -1.24 -9.69 -9.92
N PRO A 131 -2.09 -8.71 -9.53
CA PRO A 131 -3.01 -8.05 -10.46
C PRO A 131 -2.34 -6.93 -11.28
N HIS A 132 -1.40 -7.30 -12.16
CA HIS A 132 -0.64 -6.35 -13.00
C HIS A 132 -1.51 -5.36 -13.80
N GLN A 133 -2.68 -5.79 -14.27
CA GLN A 133 -3.58 -4.93 -15.03
C GLN A 133 -4.27 -3.88 -14.16
N ASP A 134 -4.54 -4.17 -12.89
CA ASP A 134 -5.19 -3.24 -11.97
C ASP A 134 -4.18 -2.19 -11.52
N ASP A 135 -2.98 -2.65 -11.14
CA ASP A 135 -1.79 -1.82 -10.89
C ASP A 135 -1.55 -0.82 -12.04
N ALA A 136 -1.34 -1.32 -13.27
CA ALA A 136 -1.04 -0.47 -14.41
C ALA A 136 -2.14 0.57 -14.70
N ARG A 137 -3.42 0.17 -14.60
CA ARG A 137 -4.56 1.07 -14.82
C ARG A 137 -4.63 2.16 -13.75
N VAL A 138 -4.42 1.79 -12.50
CA VAL A 138 -4.45 2.75 -11.39
C VAL A 138 -3.26 3.69 -11.48
N CYS A 139 -2.04 3.21 -11.68
CA CYS A 139 -0.87 4.09 -11.82
C CYS A 139 -1.00 5.08 -12.98
N ALA A 140 -1.55 4.67 -14.12
CA ALA A 140 -1.85 5.58 -15.22
C ALA A 140 -2.85 6.67 -14.79
N TYR A 141 -3.92 6.27 -14.08
CA TYR A 141 -4.90 7.22 -13.54
C TYR A 141 -4.30 8.19 -12.51
N LEU A 142 -3.47 7.71 -11.57
CA LEU A 142 -2.80 8.57 -10.58
C LEU A 142 -1.93 9.63 -11.28
N SER A 143 -1.15 9.21 -12.28
CA SER A 143 -0.32 10.09 -13.08
C SER A 143 -1.14 11.14 -13.83
N GLU A 144 -2.23 10.72 -14.50
CA GLU A 144 -3.13 11.63 -15.20
C GLU A 144 -3.71 12.68 -14.24
N VAL A 145 -4.26 12.26 -13.10
CA VAL A 145 -4.84 13.17 -12.10
C VAL A 145 -3.81 14.15 -11.56
N ARG A 146 -2.57 13.71 -11.30
CA ARG A 146 -1.50 14.57 -10.75
C ARG A 146 -1.15 15.73 -11.70
N PHE A 147 -1.13 15.48 -13.01
CA PHE A 147 -0.72 16.46 -14.01
C PHE A 147 -1.89 17.15 -14.73
N MET A 148 -3.13 16.88 -14.34
CA MET A 148 -4.30 17.56 -14.88
C MET A 148 -4.39 19.02 -14.43
N ALA A 149 -4.79 19.89 -15.36
CA ALA A 149 -5.02 21.30 -15.07
C ALA A 149 -6.13 21.49 -14.00
N PRO A 150 -5.96 22.41 -13.03
CA PRO A 150 -6.92 22.65 -11.94
C PRO A 150 -8.33 23.03 -12.41
N ASN A 151 -8.47 23.52 -13.64
CA ASN A 151 -9.73 24.01 -14.21
C ASN A 151 -10.53 22.95 -14.97
N SER A 152 -10.10 21.69 -14.97
CA SER A 152 -10.88 20.59 -15.54
C SER A 152 -12.05 20.30 -14.61
N SER A 153 -13.29 20.55 -15.04
CA SER A 153 -14.48 20.48 -14.18
C SER A 153 -14.81 19.08 -13.63
N ILE A 154 -14.13 18.02 -14.08
CA ILE A 154 -14.34 16.63 -13.65
C ILE A 154 -13.00 15.87 -13.73
N PRO A 155 -12.56 15.15 -12.67
CA PRO A 155 -11.43 14.22 -12.76
C PRO A 155 -11.75 13.08 -13.74
N PRO A 156 -10.75 12.33 -14.24
CA PRO A 156 -10.99 11.20 -15.13
C PRO A 156 -11.93 10.21 -14.45
N LYS A 157 -12.72 9.48 -15.24
CA LYS A 157 -13.52 8.38 -14.68
C LYS A 157 -12.56 7.37 -14.06
N MET A 158 -12.89 6.90 -12.85
CA MET A 158 -12.12 5.81 -12.25
C MET A 158 -12.06 4.63 -13.22
N PRO A 159 -10.96 3.86 -13.22
CA PRO A 159 -10.94 2.56 -13.87
C PRO A 159 -12.18 1.79 -13.44
N LYS A 160 -12.87 1.10 -14.35
CA LYS A 160 -13.99 0.25 -13.92
C LYS A 160 -13.45 -0.85 -13.00
N GLU A 161 -14.08 -1.04 -11.84
CA GLU A 161 -13.94 -2.26 -11.05
C GLU A 161 -14.24 -3.46 -11.96
N LYS A 162 -13.56 -4.59 -11.74
CA LYS A 162 -13.94 -5.83 -12.41
C LYS A 162 -15.39 -6.16 -12.00
N PRO A 163 -16.23 -6.67 -12.92
CA PRO A 163 -17.55 -7.18 -12.57
C PRO A 163 -17.46 -8.38 -11.61
#